data_AF-A0A183KK05-F1
#
_entry.id   AF-A0A183KK05-F1
#
_cell.length_a   1.000
_cell.length_b   1.000
_cell.length_c   1.000
_cell.angle_alpha   90.00
_cell.angle_beta   90.00
_cell.angle_gamma   90.00
#
_symmetry.space_group_name_H-M   'P 1'
#
loop_
_entity.id
_entity.type
_entity.pdbx_description
1 polymer ?
#
loop_
_entity_poly.entity_id
_entity_poly.type
_entity_poly.pdbx_seq_one_letter_code
_entity_poly.pdbx_strand_id
1 'polypeptide(L)'
;MTRISTYVVKILFIFLGFWSRIPPNKAYSLEQSSPTTHNHSVNDSLKHLHILFRHGDRSPIVNMPAILHKIPSAWSQGFGMLTDKGVEQHFFLGKWLRSKYQGFVPSKYNGSYYHVRSTDVDRTLMSAMANAAGFYNQSPSPLSAYGINWFPIPVHTKPQVSITLC
;
A
#
# COMPACT_ATOMS: atom_id res chain seq x y z
N MET A 1 34.92 22.50 4.52
CA MET A 1 33.67 22.49 5.32
C MET A 1 32.64 21.65 4.56
N THR A 2 32.42 20.42 5.03
CA THR A 2 31.57 19.40 4.41
C THR A 2 30.10 19.76 4.55
N ARG A 3 29.40 19.99 3.44
CA ARG A 3 27.94 20.20 3.43
C ARG A 3 27.23 18.87 3.71
N ILE A 4 26.55 18.80 4.85
CA ILE A 4 25.64 17.70 5.19
C ILE A 4 24.38 17.89 4.34
N SER A 5 24.20 17.04 3.33
CA SER A 5 22.98 17.00 2.53
C SER A 5 21.86 16.41 3.39
N THR A 6 20.92 17.23 3.85
CA THR A 6 19.72 16.79 4.55
C THR A 6 18.78 16.08 3.58
N TYR A 7 18.65 14.76 3.74
CA TYR A 7 17.72 13.93 2.96
C TYR A 7 16.33 13.96 3.61
N VAL A 8 15.32 14.41 2.86
CA VAL A 8 13.93 14.36 3.31
C VAL A 8 13.36 12.98 2.97
N VAL A 9 13.23 12.12 3.98
CA VAL A 9 12.53 10.84 3.87
C VAL A 9 11.03 11.11 4.06
N LYS A 10 10.23 10.97 2.99
CA LYS A 10 8.77 11.05 3.10
C LYS A 10 8.23 9.69 3.51
N ILE A 11 7.88 9.54 4.79
CA ILE A 11 7.17 8.37 5.32
C ILE A 11 5.67 8.67 5.22
N LEU A 12 4.95 7.90 4.40
CA LEU A 12 3.50 8.02 4.26
C LEU A 12 2.82 6.87 4.98
N PHE A 13 2.10 7.18 6.06
CA PHE A 13 1.21 6.25 6.75
C PHE A 13 -0.20 6.38 6.16
N ILE A 14 -0.70 5.35 5.48
CA ILE A 14 -2.07 5.32 4.96
C ILE A 14 -2.90 4.44 5.88
N PHE A 15 -3.67 5.06 6.78
CA PHE A 15 -4.71 4.39 7.55
C PHE A 15 -6.01 4.39 6.74
N LEU A 16 -6.42 3.23 6.23
CA LEU A 16 -7.76 3.05 5.64
C LEU A 16 -8.79 3.00 6.78
N GLY A 17 -9.16 4.16 7.31
CA GLY A 17 -10.19 4.32 8.33
C GLY A 17 -10.96 5.63 8.11
N PHE A 18 -12.29 5.50 8.00
CA PHE A 18 -13.28 6.57 7.80
C PHE A 18 -13.21 7.34 6.48
N TRP A 19 -13.87 6.77 5.45
CA TRP A 19 -14.40 7.59 4.36
C TRP A 19 -15.78 8.12 4.76
N SER A 20 -15.82 9.29 5.38
CA SER A 20 -17.04 10.08 5.54
C SER A 20 -16.85 11.44 4.87
N ARG A 21 -17.47 11.56 3.69
CA ARG A 21 -17.84 12.79 2.95
C ARG A 21 -17.04 14.05 3.28
N ILE A 22 -16.10 14.40 2.39
CA ILE A 22 -15.72 15.80 2.18
C ILE A 22 -16.49 16.27 0.92
N PRO A 23 -17.42 17.24 1.02
CA PRO A 23 -18.03 17.83 -0.16
C PRO A 23 -16.98 18.64 -0.93
N PRO A 24 -17.05 18.69 -2.28
CA PRO A 24 -16.19 19.58 -3.04
C PRO A 24 -16.63 21.01 -2.70
N ASN A 25 -15.66 21.93 -2.61
CA ASN A 25 -15.90 23.38 -2.49
C ASN A 25 -16.07 23.90 -1.06
N LYS A 26 -15.01 23.80 -0.25
CA LYS A 26 -14.70 24.86 0.72
C LYS A 26 -13.21 25.14 0.68
N ALA A 27 -12.84 26.20 -0.05
CA ALA A 27 -11.49 26.74 -0.02
C ALA A 27 -11.23 27.28 1.40
N TYR A 28 -10.30 26.66 2.12
CA TYR A 28 -9.69 27.26 3.30
C TYR A 28 -8.66 28.27 2.81
N SER A 29 -8.91 29.54 3.03
CA SER A 29 -7.95 30.62 2.80
C SER A 29 -6.84 30.49 3.84
N LEU A 30 -5.66 30.03 3.43
CA LEU A 30 -4.46 30.10 4.27
C LEU A 30 -3.90 31.51 4.18
N GLU A 31 -3.85 32.17 5.32
CA GLU A 31 -3.21 33.47 5.53
C GLU A 31 -1.74 33.39 5.09
N GLN A 32 -1.37 34.15 4.06
CA GLN A 32 0.01 34.19 3.54
C GLN A 32 0.89 35.00 4.48
N SER A 33 1.62 34.34 5.38
CA SER A 33 2.83 34.92 5.96
C SER A 33 3.96 34.84 4.91
N SER A 34 4.33 36.00 4.36
CA SER A 34 5.37 36.17 3.35
C SER A 34 6.73 35.59 3.77
N PRO A 35 7.34 34.64 3.01
CA PRO A 35 8.71 34.24 3.21
C PRO A 35 9.65 35.11 2.37
N THR A 36 10.64 35.71 3.03
CA THR A 36 11.83 36.33 2.43
C THR A 36 12.45 35.42 1.38
N THR A 37 12.73 35.97 0.21
CA THR A 37 13.34 35.32 -0.96
C THR A 37 14.74 34.78 -0.65
N HIS A 38 14.80 33.50 -0.26
CA HIS A 38 15.98 32.67 -0.52
C HIS A 38 15.71 31.88 -1.80
N ASN A 39 16.39 32.26 -2.89
CA ASN A 39 16.50 31.46 -4.10
C ASN A 39 17.27 30.17 -3.79
N HIS A 40 16.56 29.19 -3.25
CA HIS A 40 17.04 27.82 -3.16
C HIS A 40 16.31 27.04 -4.26
N SER A 41 16.86 27.04 -5.48
CA SER A 41 16.45 26.09 -6.50
C SER A 41 16.96 24.70 -6.12
N VAL A 42 16.49 24.15 -4.99
CA VAL A 42 16.61 22.72 -4.75
C VAL A 42 15.70 22.07 -5.77
N ASN A 43 16.29 21.34 -6.70
CA ASN A 43 15.53 20.49 -7.60
C ASN A 43 15.01 19.30 -6.77
N ASP A 44 13.91 19.53 -6.06
CA ASP A 44 13.28 18.63 -5.10
C ASP A 44 12.70 17.41 -5.83
N SER A 45 13.60 16.46 -6.14
CA SER A 45 13.27 15.21 -6.82
C SER A 45 13.19 14.07 -5.80
N LEU A 46 12.13 13.26 -5.89
CA LEU A 46 11.95 12.07 -5.06
C LEU A 46 13.15 11.12 -5.27
N LYS A 47 13.82 10.73 -4.18
CA LYS A 47 14.97 9.82 -4.22
C LYS A 47 14.68 8.43 -3.68
N HIS A 48 13.76 8.34 -2.72
CA HIS A 48 13.41 7.09 -2.06
C HIS A 48 11.99 7.17 -1.50
N LEU A 49 11.29 6.03 -1.45
CA LEU A 49 9.90 5.94 -1.01
C LEU A 49 9.70 4.70 -0.15
N HIS A 50 9.24 4.91 1.09
CA HIS A 50 8.73 3.85 1.95
C HIS A 50 7.23 4.02 2.12
N ILE A 51 6.49 2.94 1.89
CA ILE A 51 5.03 2.92 2.06
C ILE A 51 4.72 1.83 3.08
N LEU A 52 4.01 2.21 4.14
CA LEU A 52 3.49 1.29 5.13
C LEU A 52 1.96 1.33 5.05
N PHE A 53 1.35 0.16 4.89
CA PHE A 53 -0.09 0.00 4.87
C PHE A 53 -0.52 -1.17 5.74
N ARG A 54 -1.69 -1.02 6.35
CA ARG A 54 -2.39 -2.14 7.01
C ARG A 54 -2.95 -3.08 5.94
N HIS A 55 -3.15 -4.34 6.31
CA HIS A 55 -3.95 -5.29 5.53
C HIS A 55 -5.37 -4.77 5.24
N GLY A 56 -6.03 -5.37 4.25
CA GLY A 56 -7.39 -4.99 3.84
C GLY A 56 -8.46 -5.51 4.77
N ASP A 57 -9.72 -5.35 4.36
CA ASP A 57 -10.87 -5.93 5.05
C ASP A 57 -10.69 -7.45 5.28
N ARG A 58 -11.08 -7.92 6.46
CA ARG A 58 -10.84 -9.29 6.91
C ARG A 58 -11.97 -9.79 7.81
N SER A 59 -12.09 -11.09 7.94
CA SER A 59 -12.94 -11.71 8.96
C SER A 59 -12.42 -11.42 10.39
N PRO A 60 -13.28 -11.52 11.42
CA PRO A 60 -12.89 -11.37 12.81
C PRO A 60 -11.76 -12.33 13.20
N ILE A 61 -10.91 -11.94 14.15
CA ILE A 61 -9.85 -12.82 14.71
C ILE A 61 -10.32 -13.48 16.02
N VAL A 62 -11.32 -12.91 16.68
CA VAL A 62 -11.84 -13.39 17.95
C VAL A 62 -12.99 -14.37 17.73
N ASN A 63 -13.07 -15.37 18.61
CA ASN A 63 -14.24 -16.23 18.72
C ASN A 63 -15.46 -15.36 19.07
N MET A 64 -16.36 -15.23 18.10
CA MET A 64 -17.65 -14.58 18.33
C MET A 64 -18.50 -15.47 19.24
N PRO A 65 -19.32 -14.91 20.14
CA PRO A 65 -20.18 -15.69 21.03
C PRO A 65 -21.04 -16.66 20.23
N ALA A 66 -21.14 -17.91 20.70
CA ALA A 66 -21.80 -19.01 20.02
C ALA A 66 -23.23 -18.69 19.57
N ILE A 67 -23.92 -17.76 20.25
CA ILE A 67 -25.28 -17.30 19.94
C ILE A 67 -25.46 -16.76 18.51
N LEU A 68 -24.35 -16.43 17.81
CA LEU A 68 -24.33 -16.08 16.39
C LEU A 68 -24.19 -17.33 15.49
N HIS A 69 -25.03 -18.35 15.69
CA HIS A 69 -24.95 -19.70 15.08
C HIS A 69 -24.91 -19.79 13.53
N LYS A 70 -24.82 -18.70 12.76
CA LYS A 70 -24.73 -18.66 11.28
C LYS A 70 -23.32 -18.35 10.74
N ILE A 71 -22.29 -18.45 11.56
CA ILE A 71 -20.95 -17.94 11.26
C ILE A 71 -20.15 -18.71 10.18
N PRO A 72 -20.17 -20.06 10.10
CA PRO A 72 -19.33 -20.76 9.12
C PRO A 72 -19.68 -20.44 7.66
N SER A 73 -20.92 -20.04 7.36
CA SER A 73 -21.33 -19.62 6.01
C SER A 73 -21.00 -18.16 5.70
N ALA A 74 -20.87 -17.29 6.71
CA ALA A 74 -20.61 -15.88 6.52
C ALA A 74 -19.13 -15.57 6.15
N TRP A 75 -18.20 -16.42 6.60
CA TRP A 75 -16.77 -16.33 6.28
C TRP A 75 -16.25 -17.68 5.79
N SER A 76 -16.46 -17.96 4.51
CA SER A 76 -16.08 -19.22 3.87
C SER A 76 -14.59 -19.58 4.00
N GLN A 77 -13.71 -18.58 4.11
CA GLN A 77 -12.27 -18.77 4.31
C GLN A 77 -11.86 -18.95 5.78
N GLY A 78 -12.78 -18.74 6.74
CA GLY A 78 -12.49 -18.81 8.16
C GLY A 78 -12.10 -17.46 8.78
N PHE A 79 -11.70 -17.50 10.06
CA PHE A 79 -11.38 -16.32 10.87
C PHE A 79 -9.99 -15.73 10.58
N GLY A 80 -9.86 -14.42 10.72
CA GLY A 80 -8.62 -13.69 10.51
C GLY A 80 -8.13 -13.59 9.05
N MET A 81 -8.89 -14.13 8.11
CA MET A 81 -8.59 -14.19 6.69
C MET A 81 -9.01 -12.92 5.96
N LEU A 82 -8.28 -12.58 4.90
CA LEU A 82 -8.61 -11.44 4.04
C LEU A 82 -9.90 -11.75 3.27
N THR A 83 -10.82 -10.78 3.19
CA THR A 83 -12.04 -10.92 2.38
C THR A 83 -11.79 -10.53 0.93
N ASP A 84 -12.69 -10.89 0.02
CA ASP A 84 -12.63 -10.45 -1.39
C ASP A 84 -12.61 -8.91 -1.50
N LYS A 85 -13.40 -8.24 -0.65
CA LYS A 85 -13.36 -6.77 -0.51
C LYS A 85 -11.98 -6.27 -0.08
N GLY A 86 -11.31 -6.98 0.83
CA GLY A 86 -9.94 -6.66 1.25
C GLY A 86 -8.93 -6.80 0.11
N VAL A 87 -9.09 -7.81 -0.75
CA VAL A 87 -8.29 -7.97 -1.98
C VAL A 87 -8.48 -6.79 -2.91
N GLU A 88 -9.73 -6.41 -3.21
CA GLU A 88 -10.06 -5.26 -4.07
C GLU A 88 -9.48 -3.95 -3.52
N GLN A 89 -9.63 -3.71 -2.21
CA GLN A 89 -9.07 -2.53 -1.55
C GLN A 89 -7.57 -2.39 -1.80
N HIS A 90 -6.81 -3.49 -1.65
CA HIS A 90 -5.37 -3.45 -1.89
C HIS A 90 -5.01 -3.32 -3.36
N PHE A 91 -5.76 -3.99 -4.25
CA PHE A 91 -5.59 -3.83 -5.69
C PHE A 91 -5.78 -2.36 -6.12
N PHE A 92 -6.85 -1.70 -5.67
CA PHE A 92 -7.08 -0.29 -5.97
C PHE A 92 -6.05 0.64 -5.32
N LEU A 93 -5.62 0.34 -4.09
CA LEU A 93 -4.51 1.07 -3.47
C LEU A 93 -3.23 0.96 -4.31
N GLY A 94 -2.92 -0.24 -4.84
CA GLY A 94 -1.79 -0.47 -5.72
C GLY A 94 -1.87 0.36 -7.00
N LYS A 95 -3.04 0.37 -7.66
CA LYS A 95 -3.28 1.19 -8.85
C LYS A 95 -3.10 2.68 -8.57
N TRP A 96 -3.62 3.16 -7.44
CA TRP A 96 -3.46 4.55 -7.03
C TRP A 96 -1.99 4.92 -6.78
N LEU A 97 -1.24 4.05 -6.09
CA LEU A 97 0.20 4.23 -5.88
C LEU A 97 0.95 4.26 -7.21
N ARG A 98 0.62 3.38 -8.14
CA ARG A 98 1.21 3.37 -9.48
C ARG A 98 0.97 4.68 -10.21
N SER A 99 -0.27 5.18 -10.21
CA SER A 99 -0.62 6.46 -10.83
C SER A 99 0.17 7.62 -10.21
N LYS A 100 0.32 7.62 -8.88
CA LYS A 100 1.03 8.68 -8.15
C LYS A 100 2.56 8.67 -8.38
N TYR A 101 3.16 7.49 -8.56
CA TYR A 101 4.62 7.32 -8.61
C TYR A 101 5.13 6.76 -9.94
N GLN A 102 4.35 6.81 -11.01
CA GLN A 102 4.72 6.29 -12.34
C GLN A 102 6.02 6.87 -12.91
N GLY A 103 6.35 8.12 -12.58
CA GLY A 103 7.58 8.79 -13.02
C GLY A 103 8.81 8.47 -12.17
N PHE A 104 8.62 7.80 -11.02
CA PHE A 104 9.69 7.41 -10.10
C PHE A 104 9.98 5.91 -10.17
N VAL A 105 8.95 5.07 -10.30
CA VAL A 105 9.09 3.61 -10.34
C VAL A 105 8.98 3.10 -11.79
N PRO A 106 9.95 2.29 -12.28
CA PRO A 106 9.92 1.73 -13.62
C PRO A 106 8.61 0.98 -13.95
N SER A 107 8.20 1.00 -15.22
CA SER A 107 6.98 0.32 -15.68
C SER A 107 7.07 -1.20 -15.69
N LYS A 108 8.29 -1.75 -15.74
CA LYS A 108 8.56 -3.18 -15.59
C LYS A 108 9.17 -3.42 -14.21
N TYR A 109 8.74 -4.48 -13.55
CA TYR A 109 9.29 -4.88 -12.26
C TYR A 109 10.82 -5.12 -12.36
N ASN A 110 11.54 -4.63 -11.36
CA ASN A 110 12.97 -4.88 -11.16
C ASN A 110 13.24 -4.91 -9.65
N GLY A 111 13.79 -6.02 -9.15
CA GLY A 111 14.04 -6.24 -7.73
C GLY A 111 15.03 -5.25 -7.09
N SER A 112 15.86 -4.56 -7.88
CA SER A 112 16.76 -3.52 -7.38
C SER A 112 16.06 -2.21 -7.04
N TYR A 113 14.84 -2.00 -7.56
CA TYR A 113 14.09 -0.74 -7.40
C TYR A 113 12.76 -0.90 -6.66
N TYR A 114 12.25 -2.13 -6.54
CA TYR A 114 10.97 -2.41 -5.92
C TYR A 114 11.10 -3.61 -4.99
N HIS A 115 10.84 -3.40 -3.70
CA HIS A 115 10.92 -4.42 -2.66
C HIS A 115 9.65 -4.41 -1.82
N VAL A 116 9.08 -5.60 -1.58
CA VAL A 116 7.89 -5.77 -0.76
C VAL A 116 8.22 -6.68 0.42
N ARG A 117 7.89 -6.21 1.62
CA ARG A 117 8.00 -6.99 2.86
C ARG A 117 6.67 -6.98 3.59
N SER A 118 6.30 -8.13 4.13
CA SER A 118 5.11 -8.33 4.95
C SER A 118 5.46 -9.02 6.27
N THR A 119 4.56 -8.91 7.25
CA THR A 119 4.50 -9.86 8.36
C THR A 119 4.04 -11.23 7.88
N ASP A 120 4.39 -12.26 8.64
CA ASP A 120 4.09 -13.66 8.32
C ASP A 120 2.68 -14.07 8.76
N VAL A 121 1.68 -13.41 8.17
CA VAL A 121 0.27 -13.72 8.37
C VAL A 121 -0.44 -13.62 7.03
N ASP A 122 -1.32 -14.58 6.74
CA ASP A 122 -1.99 -14.74 5.44
C ASP A 122 -2.60 -13.43 4.94
N ARG A 123 -3.40 -12.75 5.77
CA ARG A 123 -4.04 -11.50 5.38
C ARG A 123 -3.06 -10.40 4.96
N THR A 124 -1.87 -10.33 5.54
CA THR A 124 -0.86 -9.31 5.20
C THR A 124 -0.11 -9.69 3.94
N LEU A 125 0.21 -10.98 3.76
CA LEU A 125 0.81 -11.50 2.54
C LEU A 125 -0.13 -11.33 1.35
N MET A 126 -1.40 -11.72 1.49
CA MET A 126 -2.44 -11.56 0.47
C MET A 126 -2.67 -10.09 0.11
N SER A 127 -2.71 -9.20 1.12
CA SER A 127 -2.83 -7.75 0.90
C SER A 127 -1.65 -7.20 0.11
N ALA A 128 -0.42 -7.61 0.45
CA ALA A 128 0.79 -7.19 -0.26
C ALA A 128 0.81 -7.69 -1.71
N MET A 129 0.40 -8.94 -1.96
CA MET A 129 0.29 -9.51 -3.30
C MET A 129 -0.78 -8.80 -4.14
N ALA A 130 -1.96 -8.55 -3.58
CA ALA A 130 -3.04 -7.82 -4.25
C ALA A 130 -2.61 -6.37 -4.59
N ASN A 131 -1.89 -5.73 -3.67
CA ASN A 131 -1.35 -4.40 -3.91
C ASN A 131 -0.32 -4.38 -5.03
N ALA A 132 0.62 -5.33 -5.05
CA ALA A 132 1.61 -5.46 -6.12
C ALA A 132 0.95 -5.75 -7.48
N ALA A 133 -0.08 -6.60 -7.50
CA ALA A 133 -0.88 -6.87 -8.69
C ALA A 133 -1.58 -5.61 -9.23
N GLY A 134 -2.11 -4.76 -8.34
CA GLY A 134 -2.66 -3.46 -8.71
C GLY A 134 -1.60 -2.46 -9.18
N PHE A 135 -0.43 -2.45 -8.55
CA PHE A 135 0.66 -1.54 -8.88
C PHE A 135 1.25 -1.80 -10.26
N TYR A 136 1.44 -3.07 -10.62
CA TYR A 136 2.00 -3.47 -11.92
C TYR A 136 0.93 -4.03 -12.88
N ASN A 137 -0.32 -3.60 -12.72
CA ASN A 137 -1.45 -4.07 -13.53
C ASN A 137 -1.37 -3.69 -15.01
N GLN A 138 -0.42 -2.85 -15.42
CA GLN A 138 -0.19 -2.45 -16.82
C GLN A 138 1.13 -2.99 -17.37
N SER A 139 1.87 -3.76 -16.57
CA SER A 139 3.13 -4.35 -17.03
C SER A 139 2.87 -5.51 -17.97
N PRO A 140 3.75 -5.76 -18.95
CA PRO A 140 3.65 -6.94 -19.80
C PRO A 140 3.61 -8.22 -18.97
N SER A 141 2.58 -9.03 -19.17
CA SER A 141 2.43 -10.32 -18.50
C SER A 141 2.89 -11.47 -19.40
N PRO A 142 3.71 -12.42 -18.89
CA PRO A 142 3.99 -13.66 -19.59
C PRO A 142 2.75 -14.55 -19.76
N LEU A 143 1.66 -14.26 -19.06
CA LEU A 143 0.38 -14.96 -19.14
C LEU A 143 -0.64 -14.25 -20.04
N SER A 144 -0.21 -13.22 -20.78
CA SER A 144 -1.06 -12.47 -21.70
C SER A 144 -1.72 -13.36 -22.76
N ALA A 145 -1.05 -14.41 -23.22
CA ALA A 145 -1.61 -15.41 -24.15
C ALA A 145 -2.82 -16.16 -23.58
N TYR A 146 -2.98 -16.20 -22.26
CA TYR A 146 -4.11 -16.81 -21.55
C TYR A 146 -5.14 -15.76 -21.08
N GLY A 147 -5.01 -14.50 -21.51
CA GLY A 147 -5.90 -13.40 -21.08
C GLY A 147 -5.64 -12.91 -19.66
N ILE A 148 -4.52 -13.30 -19.03
CA ILE A 148 -4.18 -12.93 -17.66
C ILE A 148 -3.14 -11.81 -17.68
N ASN A 149 -3.49 -10.65 -17.15
CA ASN A 149 -2.59 -9.51 -17.05
C ASN A 149 -1.99 -9.39 -15.65
N TRP A 150 -1.10 -10.33 -15.32
CA TRP A 150 -0.45 -10.42 -14.01
C TRP A 150 1.01 -10.86 -14.10
N PHE A 151 1.86 -10.35 -13.21
CA PHE A 151 3.25 -10.75 -13.07
C PHE A 151 3.55 -11.10 -11.59
N PRO A 152 4.23 -12.23 -11.31
CA PRO A 152 4.55 -12.62 -9.94
C PRO A 152 5.59 -11.67 -9.35
N ILE A 153 5.21 -10.93 -8.30
CA ILE A 153 6.10 -10.04 -7.56
C ILE A 153 6.40 -10.66 -6.19
N PRO A 154 7.68 -10.89 -5.85
CA PRO A 154 8.06 -11.46 -4.57
C PRO A 154 7.61 -10.61 -3.38
N VAL A 155 7.04 -11.26 -2.36
CA VAL A 155 6.75 -10.67 -1.04
C VAL A 155 7.61 -11.39 -0.01
N HIS A 156 8.52 -10.65 0.63
CA HIS A 156 9.41 -11.21 1.63
C HIS A 156 8.76 -11.19 3.02
N THR A 157 9.01 -12.23 3.81
CA THR A 157 8.49 -12.36 5.17
C THR A 157 9.58 -12.85 6.13
N LYS A 158 9.31 -12.74 7.43
CA LYS A 158 10.12 -13.33 8.50
C LYS A 158 9.18 -14.04 9.47
N PRO A 159 9.54 -15.23 9.97
CA PRO A 159 8.68 -15.99 10.88
C PRO A 159 8.17 -15.15 12.05
N GLN A 160 6.92 -15.37 12.46
CA GLN A 160 6.24 -14.53 13.45
C GLN A 160 6.99 -14.38 14.78
N VAL A 161 7.71 -15.43 15.20
CA VAL A 161 8.53 -15.45 16.43
C VAL A 161 9.70 -14.45 16.39
N SER A 162 10.03 -13.93 15.21
CA SER A 162 11.21 -13.08 14.95
C SER A 162 10.87 -11.67 14.43
N ILE A 163 9.60 -11.23 14.53
CA ILE A 163 9.14 -9.98 13.89
C ILE A 163 9.53 -8.74 14.73
N THR A 164 10.23 -7.79 14.09
CA THR A 164 10.53 -6.42 14.60
C THR A 164 9.61 -5.33 14.02
N LEU A 165 8.62 -5.70 13.21
CA LEU A 165 7.63 -4.77 12.65
C LEU A 165 6.35 -4.84 13.48
N CYS A 166 6.27 -3.99 14.51
CA CYS A 166 5.05 -3.64 15.24
C CYS A 166 4.78 -2.15 15.02
#